data_AF-A0A417I409-F1
#
_entry.id   AF-A0A417I409-F1
#
_cell.length_a   1.000
_cell.length_b   1.000
_cell.length_c   1.000
_cell.angle_alpha   90.00
_cell.angle_beta   90.00
_cell.angle_gamma   90.00
#
_symmetry.space_group_name_H-M   'P 1'
#
loop_
_entity.id
_entity.type
_entity.pdbx_description
1 polymer ?
#
loop_
_entity_poly.entity_id
_entity_poly.type
_entity_poly.pdbx_seq_one_letter_code
_entity_poly.pdbx_strand_id
1 'polypeptide(L)'
;MYQGLQVGYGLAITKDCEDPVRAIKFLDYLCSDEGAVLYKWGVEGENYFVDENGMRYRTEEEIAKASSDPDYGKNTGIGNYTGFPIYGDGAVDENGNPYTPVTRESVIAEYNEEQKAACEAWNVEMLTDIFPQPDEFETPPYSPLWAYATPQEITSNVEILNEIAWPGLIKCVTESVDNFDANWDQLIADYEANGLEETEQMMTDFLAEKIS
;
A
#
# COMPACT_ATOMS: atom_id res chain seq x y z
N MET A 1 -1.10 5.62 12.54
CA MET A 1 -2.29 5.20 11.76
C MET A 1 -2.22 3.70 11.44
N TYR A 2 -3.10 2.86 12.01
CA TYR A 2 -3.25 1.47 11.55
C TYR A 2 -3.81 1.52 10.12
N GLN A 3 -3.07 1.08 9.11
CA GLN A 3 -3.46 1.21 7.69
C GLN A 3 -4.71 0.39 7.29
N GLY A 4 -5.39 -0.24 8.25
CA GLY A 4 -6.40 -1.25 7.95
C GLY A 4 -5.74 -2.47 7.31
N LEU A 5 -6.51 -3.55 7.19
CA LEU A 5 -6.10 -4.65 6.33
C LEU A 5 -6.01 -4.13 4.89
N GLN A 6 -4.94 -4.49 4.18
CA GLN A 6 -4.84 -4.26 2.75
C GLN A 6 -6.03 -4.97 2.07
N VAL A 7 -7.04 -4.22 1.63
CA VAL A 7 -8.19 -4.79 0.92
C VAL A 7 -7.86 -4.97 -0.55
N GLY A 8 -8.35 -6.05 -1.16
CA GLY A 8 -8.13 -6.36 -2.58
C GLY A 8 -7.07 -7.44 -2.87
N TYR A 9 -6.31 -7.89 -1.88
CA TYR A 9 -5.37 -9.01 -2.02
C TYR A 9 -5.51 -9.98 -0.85
N GLY A 10 -5.63 -11.29 -1.13
CA GLY A 10 -5.90 -12.28 -0.09
C GLY A 10 -5.72 -13.71 -0.57
N LEU A 11 -5.65 -14.63 0.40
CA LEU A 11 -5.58 -16.08 0.16
C LEU A 11 -6.87 -16.75 0.64
N ALA A 12 -7.23 -17.86 0.00
CA ALA A 12 -8.37 -18.68 0.38
C ALA A 12 -8.02 -20.17 0.33
N ILE A 13 -8.58 -20.94 1.25
CA ILE A 13 -8.55 -22.40 1.21
C ILE A 13 -9.75 -22.86 0.39
N THR A 14 -9.50 -23.57 -0.71
CA THR A 14 -10.57 -24.05 -1.58
C THR A 14 -11.39 -25.15 -0.89
N LYS A 15 -12.64 -25.32 -1.30
CA LYS A 15 -13.50 -26.43 -0.84
C LYS A 15 -12.93 -27.83 -1.14
N ASP A 16 -12.00 -27.91 -2.09
CA ASP A 16 -11.39 -29.16 -2.57
C ASP A 16 -10.03 -29.44 -1.89
N CYS A 17 -9.60 -28.60 -0.93
CA CYS A 17 -8.39 -28.84 -0.15
C CYS A 17 -8.54 -30.11 0.69
N GLU A 18 -7.67 -31.10 0.48
CA GLU A 18 -7.73 -32.39 1.17
C GLU A 18 -7.47 -32.30 2.68
N ASP A 19 -6.67 -31.33 3.12
CA ASP A 19 -6.36 -31.08 4.53
C ASP A 19 -6.41 -29.58 4.88
N PRO A 20 -7.63 -29.02 5.05
CA PRO A 20 -7.79 -27.61 5.36
C PRO A 20 -7.24 -27.25 6.74
N VAL A 21 -7.16 -28.21 7.67
CA VAL A 21 -6.61 -28.00 9.02
C VAL A 21 -5.10 -27.78 8.96
N ARG A 22 -4.40 -28.55 8.13
CA ARG A 22 -2.97 -28.32 7.91
C ARG A 22 -2.71 -27.04 7.12
N ALA A 23 -3.54 -26.74 6.13
CA ALA A 23 -3.43 -25.50 5.37
C ALA A 23 -3.56 -24.26 6.27
N ILE A 24 -4.55 -24.21 7.15
CA ILE A 24 -4.70 -23.06 8.05
C ILE A 24 -3.58 -22.96 9.08
N LYS A 25 -3.02 -24.07 9.57
CA LYS A 25 -1.83 -24.06 10.46
C LYS A 25 -0.59 -23.52 9.75
N PHE A 26 -0.45 -23.76 8.45
CA PHE A 26 0.65 -23.19 7.68
C PHE A 26 0.47 -21.67 7.52
N LEU A 27 -0.74 -21.20 7.24
CA LEU A 27 -1.03 -19.76 7.20
C LEU A 27 -0.82 -19.08 8.56
N ASP A 28 -1.20 -19.75 9.65
CA ASP A 28 -0.96 -19.30 11.03
C ASP A 28 0.54 -19.17 11.33
N TYR A 29 1.35 -20.15 10.91
CA TYR A 29 2.82 -20.06 10.98
C TYR A 29 3.37 -18.86 10.21
N LEU A 30 2.88 -18.60 9.00
CA LEU A 30 3.33 -17.44 8.21
C LEU A 30 2.98 -16.09 8.86
N CYS A 31 1.96 -16.05 9.74
CA CYS A 31 1.60 -14.87 10.51
C CYS A 31 2.38 -14.74 11.84
N SER A 32 3.23 -15.71 12.18
CA SER A 32 4.10 -15.66 13.36
C SER A 32 5.36 -14.83 13.11
N ASP A 33 6.07 -14.44 14.16
CA ASP A 33 7.35 -13.72 14.02
C ASP A 33 8.40 -14.53 13.27
N GLU A 34 8.47 -15.84 13.52
CA GLU A 34 9.38 -16.74 12.82
C GLU A 34 9.04 -16.81 11.32
N GLY A 35 7.76 -16.94 10.99
CA GLY A 35 7.29 -16.92 9.61
C GLY A 35 7.63 -15.59 8.93
N ALA A 36 7.34 -14.47 9.59
CA ALA A 36 7.66 -13.13 9.13
C ALA A 36 9.14 -12.95 8.82
N VAL A 37 10.02 -13.37 9.74
CA VAL A 37 11.46 -13.34 9.51
C VAL A 37 11.84 -14.23 8.33
N LEU A 38 11.31 -15.46 8.24
CA LEU A 38 11.66 -16.38 7.16
C LEU A 38 11.33 -15.82 5.77
N TYR A 39 10.12 -15.31 5.52
CA TYR A 39 9.75 -14.84 4.18
C TYR A 39 10.25 -13.43 3.86
N LYS A 40 10.72 -12.65 4.85
CA LYS A 40 11.27 -11.29 4.64
C LYS A 40 12.80 -11.24 4.66
N TRP A 41 13.43 -12.00 5.53
CA TRP A 41 14.89 -12.03 5.72
C TRP A 41 15.55 -13.28 5.14
N GLY A 42 14.80 -14.37 4.98
CA GLY A 42 15.33 -15.66 4.53
C GLY A 42 15.83 -16.53 5.67
N VAL A 43 16.89 -17.30 5.41
CA VAL A 43 17.45 -18.26 6.37
C VAL A 43 18.65 -17.67 7.10
N GLU A 44 18.70 -17.81 8.43
CA GLU A 44 19.83 -17.39 9.26
C GLU A 44 21.11 -18.15 8.88
N GLY A 45 22.21 -17.43 8.72
CA GLY A 45 23.49 -17.96 8.28
C GLY A 45 23.65 -18.05 6.76
N GLU A 46 22.56 -17.85 6.00
CA GLU A 46 22.57 -17.82 4.53
C GLU A 46 22.23 -16.42 4.00
N ASN A 47 21.05 -15.91 4.34
CA ASN A 47 20.53 -14.64 3.84
C ASN A 47 20.68 -13.50 4.86
N TYR A 48 20.69 -13.82 6.16
CA TYR A 48 20.91 -12.84 7.21
C TYR A 48 21.71 -13.46 8.35
N PHE A 49 22.26 -12.60 9.20
CA PHE A 49 23.08 -12.96 10.36
C PHE A 49 22.63 -12.15 11.56
N VAL A 50 23.03 -12.58 12.76
CA VAL A 50 22.71 -11.92 14.02
C VAL A 50 24.01 -11.46 14.67
N ASP A 51 24.08 -10.18 15.06
CA ASP A 51 25.24 -9.61 15.73
C ASP A 51 25.29 -9.96 17.23
N GLU A 52 26.33 -9.48 17.93
CA GLU A 52 26.51 -9.71 19.36
C GLU A 52 25.40 -9.14 20.24
N ASN A 53 24.63 -8.16 19.72
CA ASN A 53 23.52 -7.51 20.41
C ASN A 53 22.17 -8.20 20.09
N GLY A 54 22.17 -9.26 19.27
CA GLY A 54 20.94 -9.91 18.84
C GLY A 54 20.25 -9.22 17.66
N MET A 55 20.95 -8.34 16.93
CA MET A 55 20.39 -7.59 15.81
C MET A 55 20.64 -8.28 14.46
N ARG A 56 19.58 -8.43 13.66
CA ARG A 56 19.61 -9.00 12.32
C ARG A 56 20.27 -8.03 11.35
N TYR A 57 21.21 -8.53 10.57
CA TYR A 57 21.87 -7.78 9.50
C TYR A 57 22.15 -8.66 8.28
N ARG A 58 22.41 -8.03 7.13
CA ARG A 58 22.85 -8.69 5.90
C ARG A 58 24.26 -8.24 5.57
N THR A 59 25.04 -9.12 4.94
CA THR A 59 26.36 -8.75 4.42
C THR A 59 26.20 -7.83 3.20
N GLU A 60 27.23 -7.05 2.88
CA GLU A 60 27.23 -6.22 1.66
C GLU A 60 27.04 -7.08 0.39
N GLU A 61 27.62 -8.28 0.36
CA GLU A 61 27.45 -9.24 -0.74
C GLU A 61 25.99 -9.66 -0.91
N GLU A 62 25.30 -9.99 0.18
CA GLU A 62 23.90 -10.40 0.12
C GLU A 62 22.97 -9.24 -0.21
N ILE A 63 23.26 -8.03 0.28
CA ILE A 63 22.54 -6.81 -0.14
C ILE A 63 22.72 -6.60 -1.64
N ALA A 64 23.95 -6.62 -2.15
CA ALA A 64 24.23 -6.44 -3.56
C ALA A 64 23.55 -7.51 -4.42
N LYS A 65 23.56 -8.77 -3.99
CA LYS A 65 22.87 -9.86 -4.67
C LYS A 65 21.36 -9.64 -4.69
N ALA A 66 20.75 -9.33 -3.55
CA ALA A 66 19.31 -9.07 -3.45
C ALA A 66 18.86 -7.89 -4.34
N SER A 67 19.71 -6.87 -4.49
CA SER A 67 19.38 -5.67 -5.30
C SER A 67 19.69 -5.82 -6.79
N SER A 68 20.56 -6.75 -7.19
CA SER A 68 21.03 -6.87 -8.59
C SER A 68 20.58 -8.13 -9.32
N ASP A 69 20.24 -9.22 -8.60
CA ASP A 69 19.80 -10.47 -9.20
C ASP A 69 18.28 -10.47 -9.44
N PRO A 70 17.81 -10.44 -10.71
CA PRO A 70 16.39 -10.43 -11.02
C PRO A 70 15.67 -11.73 -10.61
N ASP A 71 16.39 -12.83 -10.41
CA ASP A 71 15.85 -14.12 -9.98
C ASP A 71 16.00 -14.34 -8.46
N TYR A 72 16.49 -13.35 -7.69
CA TYR A 72 16.76 -13.52 -6.25
C TYR A 72 15.55 -14.06 -5.48
N GLY A 73 14.41 -13.36 -5.53
CA GLY A 73 13.20 -13.77 -4.81
C GLY A 73 12.67 -15.14 -5.27
N LYS A 74 12.81 -15.46 -6.55
CA LYS A 74 12.45 -16.79 -7.09
C LYS A 74 13.34 -17.91 -6.53
N ASN A 75 14.64 -17.65 -6.41
CA ASN A 75 15.62 -18.64 -5.95
C ASN A 75 15.62 -18.81 -4.42
N THR A 76 15.41 -17.72 -3.67
CA THR A 76 15.44 -17.73 -2.20
C THR A 76 14.07 -17.95 -1.57
N GLY A 77 12.99 -17.63 -2.28
CA GLY A 77 11.64 -17.59 -1.71
C GLY A 77 11.33 -16.30 -0.94
N ILE A 78 12.31 -15.41 -0.73
CA ILE A 78 12.15 -14.15 -0.01
C ILE A 78 11.21 -13.24 -0.82
N GLY A 79 10.18 -12.73 -0.14
CA GLY A 79 9.14 -11.88 -0.73
C GLY A 79 8.00 -12.61 -1.44
N ASN A 80 8.05 -13.95 -1.58
CA ASN A 80 7.05 -14.70 -2.35
C ASN A 80 5.77 -15.04 -1.58
N TYR A 81 5.77 -14.88 -0.25
CA TYR A 81 4.59 -15.12 0.58
C TYR A 81 3.91 -13.79 0.94
N THR A 82 2.79 -13.50 0.27
CA THR A 82 1.97 -12.29 0.46
C THR A 82 0.47 -12.63 0.50
N GLY A 83 -0.40 -11.69 0.86
CA GLY A 83 -1.87 -11.91 0.88
C GLY A 83 -2.44 -12.53 2.15
N PHE A 84 -1.71 -12.41 3.25
CA PHE A 84 -2.16 -12.66 4.62
C PHE A 84 -1.71 -11.46 5.49
N PRO A 85 -2.17 -11.34 6.75
CA PRO A 85 -1.66 -10.31 7.64
C PRO A 85 -0.13 -10.40 7.75
N ILE A 86 0.57 -9.33 7.40
CA ILE A 86 2.03 -9.26 7.41
C ILE A 86 2.49 -8.03 8.21
N TYR A 87 3.66 -8.15 8.82
CA TYR A 87 4.40 -6.99 9.30
C TYR A 87 4.99 -6.25 8.10
N GLY A 88 4.74 -4.95 8.04
CA GLY A 88 5.25 -4.04 7.01
C GLY A 88 6.60 -3.44 7.37
N ASP A 89 7.13 -2.61 6.48
CA ASP A 89 8.37 -1.87 6.72
C ASP A 89 8.22 -0.95 7.94
N GLY A 90 9.26 -0.88 8.76
CA GLY A 90 9.27 -0.13 10.02
C GLY A 90 8.64 -0.83 11.22
N ALA A 91 7.95 -1.97 11.04
CA ALA A 91 7.54 -2.81 12.16
C ALA A 91 8.75 -3.53 12.76
N VAL A 92 8.79 -3.61 14.10
CA VAL A 92 9.86 -4.26 14.85
C VAL A 92 9.31 -5.31 15.81
N ASP A 93 10.09 -6.36 16.07
CA ASP A 93 9.78 -7.35 17.10
C ASP A 93 10.03 -6.79 18.51
N GLU A 94 9.74 -7.60 19.55
CA GLU A 94 9.90 -7.20 20.96
C GLU A 94 11.32 -6.77 21.34
N ASN A 95 12.34 -7.20 20.58
CA ASN A 95 13.75 -6.84 20.79
C ASN A 95 14.18 -5.63 19.95
N GLY A 96 13.25 -5.01 19.22
CA GLY A 96 13.53 -3.87 18.34
C GLY A 96 14.13 -4.26 17.00
N ASN A 97 14.18 -5.54 16.64
CA ASN A 97 14.64 -5.92 15.31
C ASN A 97 13.54 -5.70 14.26
N PRO A 98 13.86 -5.13 13.10
CA PRO A 98 12.87 -4.94 12.06
C PRO A 98 12.42 -6.27 11.44
N TYR A 99 11.13 -6.37 11.08
CA TYR A 99 10.57 -7.52 10.38
C TYR A 99 10.94 -7.55 8.89
N THR A 100 11.42 -6.44 8.34
CA THR A 100 11.92 -6.35 6.97
C THR A 100 13.33 -5.76 6.96
N PRO A 101 14.14 -6.05 5.92
CA PRO A 101 15.44 -5.43 5.79
C PRO A 101 15.36 -3.97 5.28
N VAL A 102 14.16 -3.45 5.06
CA VAL A 102 13.91 -2.07 4.63
C VAL A 102 13.69 -1.23 5.88
N THR A 103 14.73 -0.48 6.26
CA THR A 103 14.70 0.44 7.39
C THR A 103 14.87 1.87 6.92
N ARG A 104 14.64 2.84 7.81
CA ARG A 104 14.92 4.25 7.53
C ARG A 104 16.38 4.44 7.10
N GLU A 105 17.30 3.81 7.82
CA GLU A 105 18.74 3.88 7.57
C GLU A 105 19.11 3.25 6.22
N SER A 106 18.53 2.09 5.88
CA SER A 106 18.82 1.44 4.60
C SER A 106 18.33 2.28 3.42
N VAL A 107 17.15 2.90 3.54
CA VAL A 107 16.60 3.76 2.48
C VAL A 107 17.44 5.03 2.31
N ILE A 108 17.85 5.68 3.41
CA ILE A 108 18.72 6.86 3.36
C ILE A 108 20.08 6.51 2.72
N ALA A 109 20.64 5.33 3.02
CA ALA A 109 21.90 4.88 2.46
C ALA A 109 21.84 4.70 0.93
N GLU A 110 20.67 4.33 0.40
CA GLU A 110 20.43 4.12 -1.03
C GLU A 110 20.15 5.41 -1.83
N TYR A 111 20.00 6.57 -1.17
CA TYR A 111 19.73 7.82 -1.88
C TYR A 111 20.82 8.23 -2.86
N ASN A 112 20.38 8.60 -4.07
CA ASN A 112 21.22 9.20 -5.09
C ASN A 112 21.57 10.67 -4.76
N GLU A 113 22.37 11.31 -5.61
CA GLU A 113 22.84 12.69 -5.40
C GLU A 113 21.68 13.68 -5.35
N GLU A 114 20.69 13.53 -6.22
CA GLU A 114 19.53 14.42 -6.31
C GLU A 114 18.62 14.31 -5.08
N GLN A 115 18.40 13.08 -4.60
CA GLN A 115 17.59 12.80 -3.41
C GLN A 115 18.25 13.38 -2.15
N LYS A 116 19.59 13.27 -2.03
CA LYS A 116 20.36 13.89 -0.94
C LYS A 116 20.29 15.42 -1.00
N ALA A 117 20.44 16.01 -2.20
CA ALA A 117 20.33 17.45 -2.39
C ALA A 117 18.92 17.98 -2.05
N ALA A 118 17.87 17.23 -2.38
CA ALA A 118 16.50 17.57 -2.00
C ALA A 118 16.31 17.54 -0.47
N CYS A 119 16.82 16.52 0.21
CA CYS A 119 16.78 16.42 1.67
C CYS A 119 17.47 17.62 2.35
N GLU A 120 18.66 17.99 1.86
CA GLU A 120 19.39 19.17 2.35
C GLU A 120 18.61 20.47 2.12
N ALA A 121 18.04 20.67 0.93
CA ALA A 121 17.28 21.86 0.59
C ALA A 121 15.99 22.02 1.42
N TRP A 122 15.37 20.91 1.81
CA TRP A 122 14.16 20.89 2.63
C TRP A 122 14.44 20.78 4.13
N ASN A 123 15.72 20.67 4.53
CA ASN A 123 16.14 20.47 5.92
C ASN A 123 15.45 19.26 6.57
N VAL A 124 15.47 18.13 5.85
CA VAL A 124 14.95 16.83 6.27
C VAL A 124 16.03 15.75 6.12
N GLU A 125 15.86 14.62 6.81
CA GLU A 125 16.81 13.50 6.75
C GLU A 125 16.35 12.44 5.74
N MET A 126 15.05 12.21 5.64
CA MET A 126 14.41 11.34 4.66
C MET A 126 13.41 12.16 3.82
N LEU A 127 13.27 11.84 2.53
CA LEU A 127 12.35 12.57 1.64
C LEU A 127 10.91 12.60 2.14
N THR A 128 10.48 11.57 2.88
CA THR A 128 9.13 11.45 3.43
C THR A 128 8.91 12.29 4.69
N ASP A 129 9.95 12.87 5.30
CA ASP A 129 9.80 13.71 6.49
C ASP A 129 9.14 15.07 6.18
N ILE A 130 9.02 15.44 4.90
CA ILE A 130 8.30 16.65 4.49
C ILE A 130 6.78 16.54 4.75
N PHE A 131 6.28 15.32 4.94
CA PHE A 131 4.87 15.05 5.21
C PHE A 131 4.64 14.88 6.72
N PRO A 132 3.43 15.16 7.23
CA PRO A 132 3.07 14.82 8.59
C PRO A 132 3.27 13.32 8.86
N GLN A 133 3.81 13.00 10.02
CA GLN A 133 4.14 11.64 10.41
C GLN A 133 2.91 10.88 10.95
N PRO A 134 2.91 9.53 10.94
CA PRO A 134 1.74 8.72 11.30
C PRO A 134 1.18 8.93 12.71
N ASP A 135 1.97 9.47 13.63
CA ASP A 135 1.63 9.82 15.02
C ASP A 135 1.05 11.23 15.16
N GLU A 136 1.22 12.09 14.15
CA GLU A 136 0.56 13.40 14.07
C GLU A 136 -0.91 13.28 13.62
N PHE A 137 -1.31 12.12 13.11
CA PHE A 137 -2.69 11.86 12.71
C PHE A 137 -3.50 11.19 13.81
N GLU A 138 -4.67 11.75 14.11
CA GLU A 138 -5.68 11.08 14.91
C GLU A 138 -6.25 9.89 14.12
N THR A 139 -6.28 8.71 14.75
CA THR A 139 -6.90 7.53 14.12
C THR A 139 -8.43 7.70 14.21
N PRO A 140 -9.15 7.75 13.06
CA PRO A 140 -10.59 7.88 13.09
C PRO A 140 -11.26 6.69 13.81
N PRO A 141 -12.41 6.89 14.48
CA PRO A 141 -13.14 5.82 15.16
C PRO A 141 -13.85 4.86 14.18
N TYR A 142 -13.78 5.12 12.87
CA TYR A 142 -14.42 4.35 11.82
C TYR A 142 -13.38 3.74 10.87
N SER A 143 -13.74 2.61 10.26
CA SER A 143 -12.92 1.97 9.22
C SER A 143 -12.80 2.84 7.96
N PRO A 144 -11.75 2.66 7.14
CA PRO A 144 -11.58 3.44 5.93
C PRO A 144 -12.81 3.37 5.02
N LEU A 145 -13.43 4.53 4.75
CA LEU A 145 -14.72 4.61 4.07
C LEU A 145 -14.70 4.04 2.65
N TRP A 146 -13.56 4.20 1.97
CA TRP A 146 -13.34 3.68 0.62
C TRP A 146 -13.34 2.15 0.53
N ALA A 147 -13.19 1.45 1.66
CA ALA A 147 -13.16 -0.01 1.70
C ALA A 147 -14.56 -0.64 1.82
N TYR A 148 -15.61 0.15 2.05
CA TYR A 148 -16.97 -0.38 2.10
C TYR A 148 -17.43 -0.85 0.73
N ALA A 149 -18.14 -1.99 0.72
CA ALA A 149 -18.80 -2.47 -0.48
C ALA A 149 -19.97 -1.52 -0.82
N THR A 150 -19.73 -0.65 -1.80
CA THR A 150 -20.72 0.30 -2.30
C THR A 150 -21.92 -0.43 -2.91
N PRO A 151 -23.16 0.02 -2.67
CA PRO A 151 -24.35 -0.49 -3.33
C PRO A 151 -24.21 -0.46 -4.86
N GLN A 152 -24.69 -1.51 -5.53
CA GLN A 152 -24.58 -1.67 -6.98
C GLN A 152 -25.14 -0.47 -7.75
N GLU A 153 -26.22 0.14 -7.27
CA GLU A 153 -26.85 1.31 -7.88
C GLU A 153 -25.89 2.51 -7.91
N ILE A 154 -25.26 2.83 -6.79
CA ILE A 154 -24.26 3.90 -6.69
C ILE A 154 -23.07 3.58 -7.59
N THR A 155 -22.58 2.32 -7.58
CA THR A 155 -21.48 1.90 -8.45
C THR A 155 -21.81 2.12 -9.93
N SER A 156 -23.00 1.73 -10.39
CA SER A 156 -23.42 1.92 -11.78
C SER A 156 -23.58 3.39 -12.15
N ASN A 157 -24.08 4.24 -11.26
CA ASN A 157 -24.15 5.67 -11.52
C ASN A 157 -22.75 6.30 -11.63
N VAL A 158 -21.83 5.91 -10.74
CA VAL A 158 -20.42 6.35 -10.81
C VAL A 158 -19.74 5.90 -12.10
N GLU A 159 -20.03 4.70 -12.60
CA GLU A 159 -19.53 4.23 -13.90
C GLU A 159 -20.00 5.13 -15.05
N ILE A 160 -21.29 5.51 -15.09
CA ILE A 160 -21.84 6.43 -16.09
C ILE A 160 -21.14 7.79 -16.01
N LEU A 161 -21.01 8.35 -14.80
CA LEU A 161 -20.31 9.62 -14.60
C LEU A 161 -18.84 9.53 -15.03
N ASN A 162 -18.16 8.40 -14.80
CA ASN A 162 -16.79 8.19 -15.28
C ASN A 162 -16.70 8.13 -16.81
N GLU A 163 -17.66 7.52 -17.49
CA GLU A 163 -17.71 7.50 -18.96
C GLU A 163 -17.85 8.89 -19.58
N ILE A 164 -18.44 9.84 -18.85
CA ILE A 164 -18.50 11.27 -19.22
C ILE A 164 -17.21 12.00 -18.81
N ALA A 165 -16.69 11.69 -17.61
CA ALA A 165 -15.51 12.30 -17.02
C ALA A 165 -14.29 12.23 -17.94
N TRP A 166 -13.96 11.01 -18.36
CA TRP A 166 -12.74 10.71 -19.09
C TRP A 166 -12.62 11.50 -20.39
N PRO A 167 -13.58 11.43 -21.33
CA PRO A 167 -13.50 12.21 -22.57
C PRO A 167 -13.58 13.73 -22.30
N GLY A 168 -14.39 14.18 -21.35
CA GLY A 168 -14.50 15.60 -21.02
C GLY A 168 -13.20 16.20 -20.47
N LEU A 169 -12.56 15.51 -19.53
CA LEU A 169 -11.26 15.89 -18.98
C LEU A 169 -10.16 15.84 -20.04
N ILE A 170 -10.15 14.81 -20.89
CA ILE A 170 -9.20 14.75 -22.03
C ILE A 170 -9.37 15.97 -22.91
N LYS A 171 -10.61 16.38 -23.22
CA LYS A 171 -10.88 17.56 -24.04
C LYS A 171 -10.40 18.85 -23.38
N CYS A 172 -10.64 19.02 -22.08
CA CYS A 172 -10.16 20.16 -21.30
C CYS A 172 -8.63 20.28 -21.32
N VAL A 173 -7.91 19.16 -21.28
CA VAL A 173 -6.44 19.12 -21.25
C VAL A 173 -5.80 19.22 -22.63
N THR A 174 -6.43 18.68 -23.67
CA THR A 174 -5.79 18.52 -25.00
C THR A 174 -6.12 19.62 -26.00
N GLU A 175 -7.23 20.35 -25.79
CA GLU A 175 -7.57 21.50 -26.63
C GLU A 175 -6.82 22.78 -26.24
N SER A 176 -7.03 23.85 -27.00
CA SER A 176 -6.50 25.17 -26.66
C SER A 176 -7.00 25.61 -25.28
N VAL A 177 -6.12 26.27 -24.51
CA VAL A 177 -6.46 26.87 -23.21
C VAL A 177 -7.63 27.85 -23.34
N ASP A 178 -7.77 28.54 -24.48
CA ASP A 178 -8.90 29.45 -24.75
C ASP A 178 -10.27 28.75 -24.75
N ASN A 179 -10.30 27.42 -24.94
CA ASN A 179 -11.52 26.61 -24.90
C ASN A 179 -11.77 25.96 -23.54
N PHE A 180 -10.86 26.11 -22.57
CA PHE A 180 -10.93 25.38 -21.30
C PHE A 180 -12.26 25.61 -20.59
N ASP A 181 -12.65 26.87 -20.38
CA ASP A 181 -13.87 27.21 -19.65
C ASP A 181 -15.11 26.63 -20.34
N ALA A 182 -15.21 26.74 -21.66
CA ALA A 182 -16.33 26.20 -22.42
C ALA A 182 -16.39 24.66 -22.37
N ASN A 183 -15.25 23.98 -22.41
CA ASN A 183 -15.17 22.53 -22.30
C ASN A 183 -15.48 22.05 -20.87
N TRP A 184 -15.03 22.80 -19.87
CA TRP A 184 -15.32 22.53 -18.46
C TRP A 184 -16.82 22.70 -18.16
N ASP A 185 -17.42 23.81 -18.59
CA ASP A 185 -18.85 24.08 -18.40
C ASP A 185 -19.71 22.98 -19.05
N GLN A 186 -19.31 22.49 -20.23
CA GLN A 186 -19.99 21.39 -20.90
C GLN A 186 -19.85 20.07 -20.11
N LEU A 187 -18.66 19.75 -19.60
CA LEU A 187 -18.45 18.55 -18.77
C LEU A 187 -19.33 18.57 -17.52
N ILE A 188 -19.39 19.71 -16.82
CA ILE A 188 -20.22 19.86 -15.62
C ILE A 188 -21.71 19.76 -15.98
N ALA A 189 -22.16 20.40 -17.07
CA ALA A 189 -23.54 20.27 -17.53
C ALA A 189 -23.91 18.82 -17.89
N ASP A 190 -22.99 18.07 -18.51
CA ASP A 190 -23.18 16.65 -18.84
C ASP A 190 -23.25 15.79 -17.57
N TYR A 191 -22.44 16.09 -16.55
CA TYR A 191 -22.55 15.45 -15.24
C TYR A 191 -23.90 15.68 -14.55
N GLU A 192 -24.32 16.94 -14.45
CA GLU A 192 -25.59 17.31 -13.83
C GLU A 192 -26.76 16.64 -14.56
N ALA A 193 -26.74 16.65 -15.90
CA ALA A 193 -27.76 15.99 -16.72
C ALA A 193 -27.80 14.47 -16.56
N ASN A 194 -26.72 13.84 -16.08
CA ASN A 194 -26.61 12.40 -15.87
C ASN A 194 -26.58 12.00 -14.39
N GLY A 195 -27.15 12.84 -13.51
CA GLY A 195 -27.45 12.45 -12.13
C GLY A 195 -26.28 12.59 -11.16
N LEU A 196 -25.36 13.53 -11.40
CA LEU A 196 -24.28 13.85 -10.46
C LEU A 196 -24.80 14.11 -9.04
N GLU A 197 -25.69 15.08 -8.88
CA GLU A 197 -26.19 15.51 -7.55
C GLU A 197 -26.90 14.36 -6.81
N GLU A 198 -27.71 13.58 -7.52
CA GLU A 198 -28.37 12.40 -6.94
C GLU A 198 -27.34 11.35 -6.48
N THR A 199 -26.35 11.05 -7.31
CA THR A 199 -25.31 10.07 -7.00
C THR A 199 -24.42 10.50 -5.84
N GLU A 200 -24.08 11.79 -5.77
CA GLU A 200 -23.34 12.39 -4.65
C GLU A 200 -24.13 12.29 -3.34
N GLN A 201 -25.44 12.58 -3.40
CA GLN A 201 -26.31 12.46 -2.23
C GLN A 201 -26.44 11.00 -1.78
N MET A 202 -26.63 10.06 -2.71
CA MET A 202 -26.68 8.62 -2.39
C MET A 202 -25.39 8.13 -1.72
N MET A 203 -24.22 8.54 -2.23
CA MET A 203 -22.93 8.21 -1.61
C MET A 203 -22.80 8.83 -0.22
N THR A 204 -23.21 10.08 -0.07
CA THR A 204 -23.18 10.80 1.22
C THR A 204 -24.05 10.10 2.26
N ASP A 205 -25.28 9.74 1.90
CA ASP A 205 -26.22 9.05 2.79
C ASP A 205 -25.70 7.66 3.17
N PHE A 206 -25.18 6.92 2.19
CA PHE A 206 -24.55 5.61 2.42
C PHE A 206 -23.39 5.70 3.42
N LEU A 207 -22.48 6.65 3.25
CA LEU A 207 -21.34 6.82 4.14
C LEU A 207 -21.77 7.30 5.53
N ALA A 208 -22.76 8.20 5.62
CA ALA A 208 -23.30 8.66 6.89
C ALA A 208 -23.87 7.50 7.73
N GLU A 209 -24.55 6.53 7.10
CA GLU A 209 -25.05 5.32 7.78
C GLU A 209 -23.92 4.42 8.30
N LYS A 210 -22.75 4.40 7.64
CA LYS A 210 -21.60 3.57 8.06
C LYS A 210 -20.77 4.19 9.17
N ILE A 211 -20.88 5.50 9.37
CA ILE A 211 -20.11 6.26 10.35
C ILE A 211 -20.89 6.49 11.65
N SER A 212 -22.23 6.49 11.59
CA SER A 212 -23.13 6.66 12.74
C SER A 212 -23.18 5.45 13.66
#